data_AF-A0A5E4IFY7-F1
#
_entry.id   AF-A0A5E4IFY7-F1
#
_cell.length_a   1.000
_cell.length_b   1.000
_cell.length_c   1.000
_cell.angle_alpha   90.00
_cell.angle_beta   90.00
_cell.angle_gamma   90.00
#
_symmetry.space_group_name_H-M   'P 1'
#
loop_
_entity.id
_entity.type
_entity.pdbx_description
1 polymer ?
#
loop_
_entity_poly.entity_id
_entity_poly.type
_entity_poly.pdbx_seq_one_letter_code
_entity_poly.pdbx_strand_id
1 'polypeptide(L)'
;MGMPGETMGIGHTRWATHGKPSDKNAHPFISGDIAIVHNGIIENYLELRDLLTQAGFEFKSETDSEVLAHLIKMYYHGDLADAVTKAINRVEGSYAVAVISASSPYLVCARKDSPLVLGIGKDAN
;
A
#
# COMPACT_ATOMS: atom_id res chain seq x y z
N MET A 1 3.41 7.19 -16.45
CA MET A 1 2.08 7.55 -16.99
C MET A 1 1.57 6.28 -17.63
N GLY A 2 0.67 5.54 -16.97
CA GLY A 2 0.17 4.30 -17.54
C GLY A 2 -0.85 4.61 -18.63
N MET A 3 -0.57 4.17 -19.85
CA MET A 3 -1.53 4.21 -20.95
C MET A 3 -2.42 2.95 -20.92
N PRO A 4 -3.66 3.01 -21.44
CA PRO A 4 -4.49 1.82 -21.60
C PRO A 4 -3.74 0.76 -22.43
N GLY A 5 -3.48 -0.42 -21.84
CA GLY A 5 -2.77 -1.54 -22.48
C GLY A 5 -1.38 -1.86 -21.92
N GLU A 6 -0.86 -1.06 -20.98
CA GLU A 6 0.40 -1.36 -20.28
C GLU A 6 0.17 -2.13 -18.98
N THR A 7 0.92 -3.21 -18.76
CA THR A 7 0.84 -4.02 -17.55
C THR A 7 1.64 -3.36 -16.42
N MET A 8 0.99 -3.05 -15.30
CA MET A 8 1.67 -2.62 -14.07
C MET A 8 1.84 -3.80 -13.13
N GLY A 9 3.02 -3.91 -12.51
CA GLY A 9 3.32 -4.92 -11.49
C GLY A 9 4.06 -4.31 -10.32
N ILE A 10 3.83 -4.87 -9.12
CA ILE A 10 4.59 -4.55 -7.91
C ILE A 10 5.11 -5.85 -7.31
N GLY A 11 6.33 -5.82 -6.79
CA GLY A 11 6.99 -6.93 -6.13
C GLY A 11 7.78 -6.43 -4.92
N HIS A 12 8.03 -7.32 -3.95
CA HIS A 12 8.67 -6.94 -2.70
C HIS A 12 9.40 -8.11 -2.06
N THR A 13 10.56 -7.81 -1.46
CA THR A 13 11.28 -8.72 -0.57
C THR A 13 11.19 -8.18 0.85
N ARG A 14 10.61 -8.96 1.77
CA ARG A 14 10.26 -8.49 3.10
C ARG A 14 11.26 -8.92 4.18
N TRP A 15 11.74 -7.96 4.96
CA TRP A 15 12.33 -8.21 6.28
C TRP A 15 11.28 -7.94 7.35
N ALA A 16 10.89 -8.96 8.12
CA ALA A 16 9.78 -8.85 9.07
C ALA A 16 10.13 -8.01 10.31
N THR A 17 9.37 -6.93 10.54
CA THR A 17 9.39 -6.12 11.77
C THR A 17 8.18 -6.44 12.67
N HIS A 18 7.02 -6.68 12.06
CA HIS A 18 5.78 -7.14 12.70
C HIS A 18 5.27 -8.44 12.09
N GLY A 19 4.82 -9.40 12.91
CA GLY A 19 4.34 -10.70 12.48
C GLY A 19 5.44 -11.63 11.98
N LYS A 20 5.28 -12.94 12.19
CA LYS A 20 6.27 -13.95 11.77
C LYS A 20 6.39 -14.03 10.23
N PRO A 21 7.56 -14.39 9.67
CA PRO A 21 7.67 -14.73 8.25
C PRO A 21 6.65 -15.81 7.86
N SER A 22 5.78 -15.51 6.91
CA SER A 22 4.79 -16.42 6.35
C SER A 22 4.16 -15.81 5.10
N ASP A 23 3.54 -16.63 4.25
CA ASP A 23 2.84 -16.16 3.04
C ASP A 23 1.75 -15.14 3.36
N LYS A 24 1.05 -15.30 4.50
CA LYS A 24 0.02 -14.36 4.95
C LYS A 24 0.56 -12.99 5.34
N ASN A 25 1.83 -12.92 5.74
CA ASN A 25 2.50 -11.69 6.15
C ASN A 25 3.44 -11.17 5.05
N ALA A 26 3.42 -11.78 3.86
CA ALA A 26 4.21 -11.36 2.71
C ALA A 26 3.46 -10.28 1.93
N HIS A 27 4.22 -9.38 1.30
CA HIS A 27 3.69 -8.44 0.33
C HIS A 27 3.47 -9.14 -1.03
N PRO A 28 2.57 -8.60 -1.88
CA PRO A 28 1.74 -7.42 -1.67
C PRO A 28 0.53 -7.68 -0.75
N PHE A 29 0.10 -6.65 -0.02
CA PHE A 29 -1.19 -6.68 0.69
C PHE A 29 -2.30 -6.18 -0.23
N ILE A 30 -3.47 -6.83 -0.16
CA ILE A 30 -4.60 -6.59 -1.07
C ILE A 30 -5.86 -6.26 -0.27
N SER A 31 -6.56 -5.20 -0.68
CA SER A 31 -7.91 -4.88 -0.20
C SER A 31 -8.83 -4.53 -1.36
N GLY A 32 -9.76 -5.44 -1.65
CA GLY A 32 -10.60 -5.33 -2.84
C GLY A 32 -9.75 -5.34 -4.11
N ASP A 33 -9.77 -4.24 -4.84
CA ASP A 33 -9.03 -4.03 -6.09
C ASP A 33 -7.69 -3.29 -5.90
N ILE A 34 -7.31 -2.96 -4.67
CA ILE A 34 -6.07 -2.23 -4.34
C ILE A 34 -5.00 -3.21 -3.88
N ALA A 35 -3.78 -3.09 -4.41
CA ALA A 35 -2.60 -3.83 -3.96
C ALA A 35 -1.45 -2.87 -3.60
N ILE A 36 -0.73 -3.19 -2.51
CA ILE A 36 0.39 -2.38 -2.02
C ILE A 36 1.65 -3.18 -1.70
N VAL A 37 2.79 -2.54 -1.89
CA VAL A 37 4.08 -2.92 -1.29
C VAL A 37 4.57 -1.77 -0.41
N HIS A 38 5.18 -2.08 0.73
CA HIS A 38 5.56 -1.09 1.74
C HIS A 38 6.91 -1.42 2.38
N ASN A 39 7.74 -0.38 2.54
CA ASN A 39 8.97 -0.41 3.31
C ASN A 39 8.91 0.65 4.41
N GLY A 40 9.08 0.24 5.66
CA GLY A 40 9.03 1.14 6.80
C GLY A 40 8.23 0.54 7.94
N ILE A 41 7.77 1.40 8.85
CA ILE A 41 6.94 1.02 10.00
C ILE A 41 5.80 2.03 10.12
N ILE A 42 4.58 1.51 10.17
CA ILE A 42 3.37 2.28 10.50
C ILE A 42 3.19 2.24 12.01
N GLU A 43 3.51 3.33 12.70
CA GLU A 43 3.59 3.33 14.17
C GLU A 43 2.22 3.31 14.84
N ASN A 44 1.23 3.99 14.25
CA ASN A 44 -0.14 4.03 14.75
C ASN A 44 -1.05 2.93 14.15
N TYR A 45 -0.48 1.80 13.69
CA TYR A 45 -1.24 0.76 13.00
C TYR A 45 -2.36 0.14 13.86
N LEU A 46 -2.20 0.05 15.18
CA LEU A 46 -3.22 -0.51 16.08
C LEU A 46 -4.49 0.36 16.09
N GLU A 47 -4.33 1.68 16.21
CA GLU A 47 -5.45 2.63 16.16
C GLU A 47 -6.17 2.55 14.81
N LEU A 48 -5.40 2.51 13.72
CA LEU A 48 -5.95 2.40 12.37
C LEU A 48 -6.66 1.05 12.18
N ARG A 49 -6.10 -0.05 12.69
CA ARG A 49 -6.70 -1.39 12.62
C ARG A 49 -8.04 -1.43 13.36
N ASP A 50 -8.13 -0.83 14.53
CA ASP A 50 -9.38 -0.76 15.30
C ASP A 50 -10.45 0.03 14.55
N LEU A 51 -10.09 1.20 14.01
CA LEU A 51 -10.98 2.02 13.17
C LEU A 51 -11.49 1.24 11.95
N LEU A 52 -10.59 0.55 11.25
CA LEU A 52 -10.91 -0.21 10.04
C LEU A 52 -11.77 -1.43 10.37
N THR A 53 -11.51 -2.11 11.48
CA THR A 53 -12.32 -3.24 11.94
C THR A 53 -13.75 -2.78 12.26
N GLN A 54 -13.92 -1.64 12.93
CA GLN A 54 -15.23 -1.04 13.20
C GLN A 54 -15.97 -0.64 11.91
N ALA A 55 -15.23 -0.26 10.87
CA ALA A 55 -15.77 0.02 9.55
C ALA A 55 -16.05 -1.25 8.71
N GLY A 56 -15.82 -2.45 9.26
CA GLY A 56 -16.15 -3.73 8.63
C GLY A 56 -15.04 -4.37 7.80
N PHE A 57 -13.78 -3.90 7.91
CA PHE A 57 -12.65 -4.53 7.24
C PHE A 57 -12.14 -5.76 8.01
N GLU A 58 -11.91 -6.86 7.30
CA GLU A 58 -11.35 -8.09 7.85
C GLU A 58 -9.84 -8.15 7.62
N PHE A 59 -9.07 -8.23 8.70
CA PHE A 59 -7.62 -8.39 8.67
C PHE A 59 -7.21 -9.87 8.66
N LYS A 60 -6.28 -10.21 7.78
CA LYS A 60 -5.77 -11.58 7.59
C LYS A 60 -4.31 -11.73 8.01
N SER A 61 -3.64 -10.63 8.31
CA SER A 61 -2.25 -10.57 8.74
C SER A 61 -2.09 -9.93 10.13
N GLU A 62 -0.89 -10.11 10.67
CA GLU A 62 -0.42 -9.46 11.90
C GLU A 62 0.47 -8.26 11.58
N THR A 63 0.53 -7.84 10.31
CA THR A 63 1.44 -6.79 9.87
C THR A 63 0.81 -5.42 10.04
N ASP A 64 1.66 -4.45 10.31
CA ASP A 64 1.35 -3.03 10.26
C ASP A 64 0.94 -2.58 8.85
N SER A 65 1.45 -3.26 7.82
CA SER A 65 1.29 -2.87 6.42
C SER A 65 -0.13 -3.10 5.87
N GLU A 66 -0.86 -4.12 6.33
CA GLU A 66 -2.23 -4.40 5.85
C GLU A 66 -3.19 -3.23 6.13
N VAL A 67 -2.95 -2.45 7.21
CA VAL A 67 -3.79 -1.28 7.53
C VAL A 67 -3.76 -0.25 6.41
N LEU A 68 -2.61 -0.06 5.74
CA LEU A 68 -2.48 0.87 4.62
C LEU A 68 -3.37 0.44 3.45
N ALA A 69 -3.42 -0.86 3.12
CA ALA A 69 -4.23 -1.37 2.02
C ALA A 69 -5.72 -1.09 2.26
N HIS A 70 -6.21 -1.40 3.47
CA HIS A 70 -7.59 -1.14 3.86
C HIS A 70 -7.91 0.36 3.97
N LEU A 71 -6.99 1.16 4.51
CA LEU A 71 -7.20 2.61 4.66
C LEU A 71 -7.28 3.31 3.30
N ILE A 72 -6.42 2.94 2.35
CA ILE A 72 -6.51 3.45 0.97
C ILE A 72 -7.83 3.00 0.35
N LYS A 73 -8.24 1.73 0.55
CA LYS A 73 -9.52 1.23 0.04
C LYS A 73 -10.73 1.98 0.61
N MET A 74 -10.70 2.32 1.89
CA MET A 74 -11.75 3.11 2.56
C MET A 74 -11.92 4.49 1.91
N TYR A 75 -10.84 5.15 1.50
CA TYR A 75 -10.89 6.47 0.83
C TYR A 75 -11.05 6.40 -0.69
N TYR A 76 -10.98 5.21 -1.29
CA TYR A 76 -10.99 5.07 -2.74
C TYR A 76 -12.39 5.24 -3.34
N HIS A 77 -12.57 6.38 -4.02
CA HIS A 77 -13.79 6.75 -4.74
C HIS A 77 -13.51 7.13 -6.19
N GLY A 78 -12.67 6.34 -6.87
CA GLY A 78 -12.32 6.51 -8.28
C GLY A 78 -11.03 7.30 -8.54
N ASP A 79 -10.52 8.03 -7.54
CA ASP A 79 -9.22 8.71 -7.59
C ASP A 79 -8.23 8.03 -6.65
N LEU A 80 -7.25 7.32 -7.24
CA LEU A 80 -6.26 6.57 -6.47
C LEU A 80 -5.24 7.50 -5.79
N ALA A 81 -4.90 8.63 -6.41
CA ALA A 81 -3.93 9.55 -5.85
C ALA A 81 -4.53 10.24 -4.61
N ASP A 82 -5.77 10.72 -4.71
CA ASP A 82 -6.50 11.30 -3.57
C ASP A 82 -6.66 10.31 -2.42
N ALA A 83 -7.03 9.05 -2.72
CA ALA A 83 -7.17 8.01 -1.70
C ALA A 83 -5.85 7.73 -0.97
N VAL A 84 -4.73 7.66 -1.71
CA VAL A 84 -3.40 7.51 -1.12
C VAL A 84 -3.04 8.73 -0.28
N THR A 85 -3.26 9.95 -0.78
CA THR A 85 -3.01 11.19 -0.03
C THR A 85 -3.78 11.23 1.29
N LYS A 86 -5.08 10.89 1.28
CA LYS A 86 -5.91 10.84 2.49
C LYS A 86 -5.42 9.77 3.48
N ALA A 87 -5.03 8.60 2.98
CA ALA A 87 -4.51 7.52 3.81
C ALA A 87 -3.18 7.91 4.49
N ILE A 88 -2.21 8.43 3.74
CA ILE A 88 -0.90 8.79 4.31
C ILE A 88 -0.96 9.94 5.32
N ASN A 89 -1.96 10.82 5.22
CA ASN A 89 -2.19 11.90 6.20
C ASN A 89 -2.69 11.39 7.57
N ARG A 90 -3.13 10.13 7.65
CA ARG A 90 -3.52 9.46 8.90
C ARG A 90 -2.41 8.60 9.49
N VAL A 91 -1.30 8.46 8.78
CA VAL A 91 -0.24 7.48 9.07
C VAL A 91 0.92 8.14 9.79
N GLU A 92 1.31 7.54 10.90
CA GLU A 92 2.50 7.91 11.67
C GLU A 92 3.64 6.90 11.42
N GLY A 93 4.87 7.36 11.63
CA GLY A 93 6.08 6.58 11.33
C GLY A 93 6.72 6.92 9.98
N SER A 94 7.41 5.93 9.43
CA SER A 94 8.22 6.01 8.20
C SER A 94 7.73 5.00 7.18
N TYR A 95 7.69 5.38 5.91
CA TYR A 95 7.17 4.52 4.84
C TYR A 95 7.72 4.90 3.47
N ALA A 96 7.84 3.92 2.61
CA ALA A 96 7.88 4.04 1.16
C ALA A 96 6.87 3.01 0.64
N VAL A 97 5.84 3.49 -0.04
CA VAL A 97 4.72 2.67 -0.50
C VAL A 97 4.52 2.86 -1.99
N ALA A 98 4.24 1.76 -2.68
CA ALA A 98 3.76 1.75 -4.06
C ALA A 98 2.41 1.05 -4.11
N VAL A 99 1.46 1.66 -4.82
CA VAL A 99 0.04 1.32 -4.81
C VAL A 99 -0.45 1.22 -6.25
N ILE A 100 -1.10 0.10 -6.56
CA ILE A 100 -1.84 -0.10 -7.82
C ILE A 100 -3.29 -0.46 -7.51
N SER A 101 -4.17 -0.20 -8.46
CA SER A 101 -5.55 -0.69 -8.43
C SER A 101 -5.93 -1.26 -9.78
N ALA A 102 -6.71 -2.35 -9.80
CA ALA A 102 -7.26 -2.90 -11.04
C ALA A 102 -8.22 -1.92 -11.75
N SER A 103 -8.73 -0.93 -11.03
CA SER A 103 -9.66 0.11 -11.52
C SER A 103 -8.96 1.44 -11.87
N SER A 104 -7.63 1.51 -11.73
CA SER A 104 -6.84 2.73 -11.96
C SER A 104 -5.71 2.47 -12.97
N PRO A 105 -5.52 3.34 -13.97
CA PRO A 105 -4.38 3.24 -14.89
C PRO A 105 -3.06 3.75 -14.27
N TYR A 106 -3.07 4.18 -13.01
CA TYR A 106 -1.93 4.82 -12.37
C TYR A 106 -1.28 3.94 -11.30
N LEU A 107 0.05 3.90 -11.32
CA LEU A 107 0.89 3.54 -10.17
C LEU A 107 1.05 4.80 -9.31
N VAL A 108 0.65 4.73 -8.05
CA VAL A 108 0.80 5.83 -7.08
C VAL A 108 1.83 5.43 -6.04
N CYS A 109 2.82 6.30 -5.81
CA CYS A 109 3.86 6.09 -4.81
C CYS A 109 3.87 7.25 -3.80
N ALA A 110 4.14 6.93 -2.54
CA ALA A 110 4.35 7.93 -1.49
C ALA A 110 5.54 7.52 -0.60
N ARG A 111 6.25 8.51 -0.05
CA ARG A 111 7.34 8.26 0.90
C ARG A 111 7.40 9.29 2.01
N LYS A 112 7.86 8.84 3.18
CA LYS A 112 8.27 9.62 4.34
C LYS A 112 9.39 8.85 5.04
N ASP A 113 10.58 9.44 5.12
CA ASP A 113 11.76 8.91 5.82
C ASP A 113 12.31 7.54 5.36
N SER A 114 11.65 6.86 4.42
CA SER A 114 12.15 5.66 3.73
C SER A 114 12.52 5.99 2.26
N PRO A 115 13.64 5.48 1.72
CA PRO A 115 14.05 5.76 0.34
C PRO A 115 13.07 5.23 -0.71
N LEU A 116 12.81 6.03 -1.76
CA LEU A 116 12.09 5.61 -2.96
C LEU A 116 12.67 6.35 -4.18
N VAL A 117 12.92 5.61 -5.26
CA VAL A 117 13.51 6.12 -6.50
C VAL A 117 12.62 5.73 -7.67
N LEU A 118 12.37 6.67 -8.59
CA LEU A 118 11.64 6.42 -9.83
C LEU A 118 12.63 6.40 -11.00
N GLY A 119 12.77 5.24 -11.64
CA GLY A 119 13.47 5.11 -12.92
C GLY A 119 12.52 5.35 -14.08
N ILE A 120 12.93 6.17 -15.06
CA ILE A 120 12.16 6.41 -16.29
C ILE A 120 12.97 5.85 -17.46
N GLY A 121 12.52 4.73 -18.02
CA GLY A 121 13.08 4.14 -19.23
C GLY A 121 12.03 4.17 -20.34
N LYS A 122 12.41 4.64 -21.54
CA LYS A 122 11.54 4.54 -22.73
C LYS A 122 11.57 3.14 -23.35
N ASP A 123 12.63 2.37 -23.09
CA ASP A 123 12.90 1.05 -23.70
C ASP A 123 13.41 0.02 -22.66
N ALA A 124 13.13 0.23 -21.37
CA ALA A 124 13.54 -0.70 -20.32
C ALA A 124 12.55 -1.87 -20.26
N ASN A 125 13.00 -3.06 -20.66
CA ASN A 125 12.36 -4.35 -20.36
C ASN A 125 13.10 -5.04 -19.23
#